data_AF-A0A1W5CW08-F1
#
_entry.id   AF-A0A1W5CW08-F1
#
_cell.length_a   1.000
_cell.length_b   1.000
_cell.length_c   1.000
_cell.angle_alpha   90.00
_cell.angle_beta   90.00
_cell.angle_gamma   90.00
#
_symmetry.space_group_name_H-M   'P 1'
#
loop_
_entity.id
_entity.type
_entity.pdbx_description
1 polymer ?
#
loop_
_entity_poly.entity_id
_entity_poly.type
_entity_poly.pdbx_seq_one_letter_code
_entity_poly.pdbx_strand_id
1 'polypeptide(L)'
;MTRVSRKVCPLKNLRDHFRHDKNALVAHAKDIEMQINAMWEVMFTGSETQQQAQQHYRTRMGELIKHKRLLDGLTPTWSIGCRRITPGDPYMEAIQKPNVDVHFTTVTKITEDGVIGADGIERKVDTIVCATGFARASPSSASKTSTSRPNEKPRRNPTSA
;
A
#
# COMPACT_ATOMS: atom_id res chain seq x y z
N MET A 1 9.98 -35.81 3.86
CA MET A 1 9.02 -34.98 3.08
C MET A 1 7.64 -35.14 3.68
N THR A 2 7.27 -34.27 4.63
CA THR A 2 5.98 -34.35 5.32
C THR A 2 4.94 -33.62 4.49
N ARG A 3 3.96 -34.37 3.98
CA ARG A 3 2.87 -33.87 3.14
C ARG A 3 2.07 -32.86 3.96
N VAL A 4 2.10 -31.58 3.57
CA VAL A 4 1.21 -30.56 4.16
C VAL A 4 -0.22 -30.98 3.80
N SER A 5 -0.97 -31.47 4.79
CA SER A 5 -2.39 -31.77 4.64
C SER A 5 -3.07 -30.55 4.05
N ARG A 6 -3.65 -30.70 2.85
CA ARG A 6 -4.52 -29.69 2.25
C ARG A 6 -5.73 -29.55 3.17
N LYS A 7 -5.68 -28.63 4.15
CA LYS A 7 -6.88 -28.15 4.83
C LYS A 7 -7.86 -27.77 3.73
N VAL A 8 -9.02 -28.44 3.70
CA VAL A 8 -10.10 -28.09 2.78
C VAL A 8 -10.40 -26.63 3.05
N CYS A 9 -10.18 -25.77 2.06
CA CYS A 9 -10.49 -24.36 2.17
C CYS A 9 -11.99 -24.25 2.49
N PRO A 10 -12.39 -23.60 3.60
CA PRO A 10 -13.80 -23.47 3.98
C PRO A 10 -14.67 -22.89 2.86
N LEU A 11 -14.04 -22.16 1.93
CA LEU A 11 -14.61 -21.52 0.76
C LEU A 11 -15.12 -22.48 -0.33
N LYS A 12 -14.71 -23.75 -0.35
CA LYS A 12 -15.20 -24.70 -1.39
C LYS A 12 -16.71 -24.94 -1.28
N ASN A 13 -17.22 -25.06 -0.05
CA ASN A 13 -18.64 -25.29 0.20
C ASN A 13 -19.49 -24.05 -0.11
N LEU A 14 -18.99 -22.84 0.19
CA LEU A 14 -19.68 -21.59 -0.16
C LEU A 14 -19.74 -21.38 -1.68
N ARG A 15 -18.66 -21.66 -2.41
CA ARG A 15 -18.62 -21.46 -3.85
C ARG A 15 -19.69 -22.30 -4.56
N ASP A 16 -19.80 -23.58 -4.19
CA ASP A 16 -20.78 -24.46 -4.81
C ASP A 16 -22.20 -24.11 -4.35
N HIS A 17 -22.40 -23.67 -3.10
CA HIS A 17 -23.68 -23.13 -2.64
C HIS A 17 -24.12 -21.89 -3.44
N PHE A 18 -23.26 -20.88 -3.61
CA PHE A 18 -23.57 -19.66 -4.35
C PHE A 18 -23.80 -19.86 -5.85
N ARG A 19 -23.26 -20.94 -6.43
CA ARG A 19 -23.54 -21.31 -7.83
C ARG A 19 -24.98 -21.77 -8.03
N HIS A 20 -25.56 -22.40 -7.03
CA HIS A 20 -26.91 -22.98 -7.11
C HIS A 20 -27.97 -22.10 -6.42
N ASP A 21 -27.56 -21.19 -5.53
CA ASP A 21 -28.44 -20.24 -4.85
C ASP A 21 -27.94 -18.80 -5.05
N LYS A 22 -28.57 -18.10 -6.01
CA LYS A 22 -28.28 -16.70 -6.31
C LYS A 22 -28.73 -15.75 -5.20
N ASN A 23 -29.79 -16.09 -4.47
CA ASN A 23 -30.32 -15.23 -3.41
C ASN A 23 -29.37 -15.24 -2.21
N ALA A 24 -28.81 -16.41 -1.87
CA ALA A 24 -27.78 -16.52 -0.85
C ALA A 24 -26.52 -15.73 -1.22
N LEU A 25 -26.10 -15.74 -2.49
CA LEU A 25 -24.97 -14.94 -2.96
C LEU A 25 -25.25 -13.43 -2.82
N VAL A 26 -26.43 -12.96 -3.24
CA VAL A 26 -26.79 -11.54 -3.13
C VAL A 26 -26.89 -11.09 -1.68
N ALA A 27 -27.49 -11.91 -0.80
CA ALA A 27 -27.56 -11.62 0.62
C ALA A 27 -26.15 -11.50 1.23
N HIS A 28 -25.25 -12.43 0.88
CA HIS A 28 -23.86 -12.38 1.33
C HIS A 28 -23.10 -11.16 0.81
N ALA A 29 -23.28 -10.79 -0.46
CA ALA A 29 -22.65 -9.59 -1.03
C ALA A 29 -23.14 -8.31 -0.32
N LYS A 30 -24.44 -8.21 -0.05
CA LYS A 30 -25.03 -7.08 0.70
C LYS A 30 -24.53 -7.00 2.13
N ASP A 31 -24.34 -8.14 2.78
CA ASP A 31 -23.76 -8.21 4.12
C ASP A 31 -22.32 -7.67 4.13
N ILE A 32 -21.48 -8.10 3.18
CA ILE A 32 -20.12 -7.55 3.02
C ILE A 32 -20.15 -6.05 2.75
N GLU A 33 -21.02 -5.60 1.84
CA GLU A 33 -21.17 -4.17 1.52
C GLU A 33 -21.57 -3.35 2.75
N MET A 34 -22.55 -3.83 3.51
CA MET A 34 -23.01 -3.19 4.74
C MET A 34 -21.89 -3.10 5.78
N GLN A 35 -21.09 -4.15 5.95
CA GLN A 35 -19.95 -4.14 6.87
C GLN A 35 -18.87 -3.12 6.45
N ILE A 36 -18.55 -3.05 5.16
CA ILE A 36 -17.57 -2.09 4.64
C ILE A 36 -18.09 -0.66 4.78
N ASN A 37 -19.35 -0.42 4.43
CA ASN A 37 -19.97 0.90 4.52
C ASN A 37 -20.11 1.36 5.98
N ALA A 38 -20.37 0.45 6.91
CA ALA A 38 -20.39 0.77 8.34
C ALA A 38 -19.05 1.29 8.87
N MET A 39 -17.93 0.91 8.25
CA MET A 39 -16.59 1.39 8.61
C MET A 39 -16.24 2.75 7.99
N TRP A 40 -17.13 3.34 7.19
CA TRP A 40 -16.88 4.60 6.50
C TRP A 40 -16.48 5.74 7.44
N GLU A 41 -17.03 5.76 8.66
CA GLU A 41 -16.76 6.82 9.63
C GLU A 41 -15.28 6.90 10.06
N VAL A 42 -14.55 5.78 10.00
CA VAL A 42 -13.11 5.69 10.27
C VAL A 42 -12.29 6.54 9.28
N MET A 43 -12.84 6.81 8.09
CA MET A 43 -12.18 7.60 7.05
C MET A 43 -12.25 9.11 7.32
N PHE A 44 -13.12 9.57 8.22
CA PHE A 44 -13.19 10.99 8.58
C PHE A 44 -12.08 11.36 9.56
N THR A 45 -11.24 12.31 9.16
CA THR A 45 -10.14 12.80 10.00
C THR A 45 -10.68 13.39 11.30
N GLY A 46 -10.19 12.88 12.43
CA GLY A 46 -10.53 13.37 13.76
C GLY A 46 -11.81 12.79 14.36
N SER A 47 -12.55 11.93 13.65
CA SER A 47 -13.70 11.22 14.23
C SER A 47 -13.28 10.33 15.40
N GLU A 48 -14.19 10.08 16.32
CA GLU A 48 -13.94 9.20 17.47
C GLU A 48 -13.60 7.78 16.99
N THR A 49 -14.36 7.28 16.01
CA THR A 49 -14.14 5.99 15.36
C THR A 49 -12.76 5.88 14.73
N GLN A 50 -12.24 6.95 14.11
CA GLN A 50 -10.86 6.97 13.58
C GLN A 50 -9.82 6.88 14.70
N GLN A 51 -10.00 7.60 15.80
CA GLN A 51 -9.06 7.57 16.94
C GLN A 51 -9.03 6.19 17.61
N GLN A 52 -10.21 5.60 17.83
CA GLN A 52 -10.35 4.25 18.34
C GLN A 52 -9.67 3.22 17.42
N ALA A 53 -9.89 3.33 16.10
CA ALA A 53 -9.22 2.46 15.13
C ALA A 53 -7.69 2.64 15.15
N GLN A 54 -7.18 3.87 15.29
CA GLN A 54 -5.73 4.11 15.42
C GLN A 54 -5.17 3.43 16.66
N GLN A 55 -5.87 3.55 17.79
CA GLN A 55 -5.46 2.92 19.03
C GLN A 55 -5.46 1.40 18.90
N HIS A 56 -6.50 0.82 18.28
CA HIS A 56 -6.59 -0.61 18.03
C HIS A 56 -5.40 -1.14 17.22
N TYR A 57 -5.07 -0.47 16.10
CA TYR A 57 -3.91 -0.88 15.28
C TYR A 57 -2.58 -0.67 16.01
N ARG A 58 -2.41 0.40 16.79
CA ARG A 58 -1.19 0.62 17.59
C ARG A 58 -1.00 -0.49 18.63
N THR A 59 -2.07 -0.87 19.32
CA THR A 59 -2.04 -2.00 20.26
C THR A 59 -1.65 -3.29 19.53
N ARG A 60 -2.31 -3.61 18.41
CA ARG A 60 -2.00 -4.81 17.63
C ARG A 60 -0.55 -4.86 17.13
N MET A 61 -0.03 -3.72 16.67
CA MET A 61 1.38 -3.61 16.28
C MET A 61 2.32 -3.84 17.47
N GLY A 62 2.01 -3.29 18.64
CA GLY A 62 2.79 -3.52 19.87
C GLY A 62 2.75 -4.97 20.37
N GLU A 63 1.66 -5.69 20.12
CA GLU A 63 1.57 -7.12 20.40
C GLU A 63 2.49 -7.95 19.49
N LEU A 64 2.59 -7.60 18.21
CA LEU A 64 3.35 -8.36 17.21
C LEU A 64 4.84 -7.98 17.18
N ILE A 65 5.17 -6.70 17.30
CA ILE A 65 6.54 -6.18 17.20
C ILE A 65 7.16 -6.07 18.59
N LYS A 66 8.13 -6.94 18.89
CA LYS A 66 8.78 -7.04 20.20
C LYS A 66 9.89 -6.02 20.40
N HIS A 67 10.57 -5.60 19.32
CA HIS A 67 11.66 -4.64 19.40
C HIS A 67 11.15 -3.20 19.33
N LYS A 68 11.39 -2.41 20.40
CA LYS A 68 10.99 -1.00 20.50
C LYS A 68 11.46 -0.16 19.30
N ARG A 69 12.71 -0.35 18.85
CA ARG A 69 13.28 0.34 17.68
C ARG A 69 12.45 0.16 16.42
N LEU A 70 11.97 -1.07 16.18
CA LEU A 70 11.15 -1.38 15.00
C LEU A 70 9.74 -0.83 15.17
N LEU A 71 9.17 -0.93 16.37
CA LEU A 71 7.83 -0.41 16.66
C LEU A 71 7.77 1.11 16.45
N ASP A 72 8.72 1.85 17.01
CA ASP A 72 8.78 3.32 16.88
C ASP A 72 8.99 3.75 15.41
N GLY A 73 9.85 3.04 14.68
CA GLY A 73 10.16 3.37 13.28
C GLY A 73 9.05 2.99 12.29
N LEU A 74 8.20 2.01 12.61
CA LEU A 74 7.12 1.54 11.75
C LEU A 74 5.76 2.14 12.10
N THR A 75 5.59 2.69 13.30
CA THR A 75 4.32 3.26 13.75
C THR A 75 4.03 4.57 12.98
N PRO A 76 2.94 4.63 12.21
CA PRO A 76 2.60 5.84 11.46
C PRO A 76 2.18 7.03 12.33
N THR A 77 2.55 8.23 11.86
CA THR A 77 2.11 9.53 12.42
C THR A 77 0.92 10.15 11.70
N TRP A 78 0.44 9.53 10.63
CA TRP A 78 -0.68 9.99 9.81
C TRP A 78 -1.97 9.22 10.11
N SER A 79 -3.13 9.81 9.78
CA SER A 79 -4.44 9.23 10.05
C SER A 79 -4.76 8.00 9.18
N ILE A 80 -5.58 7.09 9.72
CA ILE A 80 -6.08 5.93 8.97
C ILE A 80 -6.79 6.40 7.70
N GLY A 81 -6.55 5.70 6.59
CA GLY A 81 -7.13 6.03 5.29
C GLY A 81 -6.31 7.02 4.47
N CYS A 82 -5.38 7.78 5.06
CA CYS A 82 -4.45 8.63 4.29
C CYS A 82 -3.53 7.81 3.36
N ARG A 83 -3.26 6.56 3.76
CA ARG A 83 -2.56 5.56 2.93
C ARG A 83 -3.31 4.24 3.05
N ARG A 84 -3.08 3.34 2.10
CA ARG A 84 -3.68 1.99 2.12
C ARG A 84 -3.22 1.23 3.37
N ILE A 85 -4.17 0.60 4.06
CA ILE A 85 -3.90 -0.22 5.25
C ILE A 85 -3.02 -1.40 4.84
N THR A 86 -1.76 -1.31 5.22
CA THR A 86 -0.66 -2.25 5.00
C THR A 86 0.41 -1.90 6.06
N PRO A 87 1.25 -2.83 6.53
CA PRO A 87 1.40 -4.25 6.20
C PRO A 87 0.50 -5.18 7.04
N GLY A 88 0.33 -6.44 6.63
CA GLY A 88 -0.36 -7.46 7.44
C GLY A 88 0.54 -8.16 8.46
N ASP A 89 -0.06 -8.94 9.36
CA ASP A 89 0.64 -9.65 10.45
C ASP A 89 1.91 -10.42 10.02
N PRO A 90 1.93 -11.20 8.90
CA PRO A 90 3.12 -11.93 8.49
C PRO A 90 4.33 -11.04 8.17
N TYR A 91 4.09 -9.79 7.75
CA TYR A 91 5.17 -8.84 7.51
C TYR A 91 5.81 -8.39 8.83
N MET A 92 4.99 -8.14 9.86
CA MET A 92 5.48 -7.73 11.18
C MET A 92 6.31 -8.84 11.84
N GLU A 93 5.99 -10.11 11.58
CA GLU A 93 6.81 -11.25 11.98
C GLU A 93 8.11 -11.36 11.17
N ALA A 94 8.05 -11.14 9.85
CA ALA A 94 9.19 -11.30 8.95
C ALA A 94 10.32 -10.30 9.23
N ILE A 95 10.00 -9.04 9.52
CA ILE A 95 10.99 -7.98 9.78
C ILE A 95 11.82 -8.19 11.07
N GLN A 96 11.40 -9.12 11.93
CA GLN A 96 12.06 -9.43 13.21
C GLN A 96 12.94 -10.68 13.13
N LYS A 97 13.03 -11.32 11.96
CA LYS A 97 13.84 -12.53 11.79
C LYS A 97 15.33 -12.18 11.92
N PRO A 98 16.17 -13.10 12.42
CA PRO A 98 17.59 -12.85 12.67
C PRO A 98 18.41 -12.51 11.41
N ASN A 99 17.89 -12.83 10.22
CA ASN A 99 18.51 -12.54 8.94
C ASN A 99 18.01 -11.23 8.30
N VAL A 100 17.24 -10.42 9.03
CA VAL A 100 16.69 -9.16 8.56
C VAL A 100 17.18 -8.04 9.45
N ASP A 101 17.78 -7.02 8.85
CA ASP A 101 18.05 -5.75 9.51
C ASP A 101 17.30 -4.62 8.80
N VAL A 102 16.53 -3.85 9.58
CA VAL A 102 15.75 -2.72 9.11
C VAL A 102 16.50 -1.44 9.41
N HIS A 103 16.85 -0.69 8.37
CA HIS A 103 17.52 0.60 8.50
C HIS A 103 16.54 1.74 8.23
N PHE A 104 16.32 2.57 9.25
CA PHE A 104 15.50 3.78 9.15
C PHE A 104 16.36 4.98 8.71
N THR A 105 17.12 4.82 7.63
CA THR A 105 18.00 5.85 7.08
C THR A 105 17.75 6.00 5.58
N THR A 106 17.88 7.23 5.08
CA THR A 106 17.80 7.49 3.64
C THR A 106 19.04 6.95 2.95
N VAL A 107 18.88 6.34 1.78
CA VAL A 107 20.01 5.94 0.93
C VAL A 107 20.59 7.17 0.24
N THR A 108 21.91 7.35 0.30
CA THR A 108 22.62 8.50 -0.30
C THR A 108 23.36 8.12 -1.58
N LYS A 109 23.98 6.94 -1.63
CA LYS A 109 24.78 6.48 -2.77
C LYS A 109 24.75 4.97 -2.88
N ILE A 110 24.81 4.46 -4.11
CA ILE A 110 25.11 3.06 -4.43
C ILE A 110 26.58 2.99 -4.86
N THR A 111 27.30 2.01 -4.33
CA THR A 111 28.69 1.70 -4.69
C THR A 111 28.72 0.42 -5.53
N GLU A 112 29.90 0.04 -6.01
CA GLU A 112 30.07 -1.22 -6.74
C GLU A 112 29.73 -2.44 -5.87
N ASP A 113 30.04 -2.36 -4.57
CA ASP A 113 29.86 -3.47 -3.63
C ASP A 113 28.64 -3.33 -2.71
N GLY A 114 27.89 -2.22 -2.76
CA GLY A 114 26.90 -1.96 -1.72
C GLY A 114 26.10 -0.66 -1.80
N VAL A 115 25.52 -0.29 -0.65
CA VAL A 115 24.66 0.87 -0.46
C VAL A 115 25.11 1.68 0.76
N ILE A 116 25.26 2.99 0.57
CA ILE A 116 25.60 3.94 1.63
C ILE A 116 24.33 4.64 2.10
N GLY A 117 24.08 4.56 3.41
CA GLY A 117 23.01 5.32 4.07
C GLY A 117 23.43 6.74 4.42
N ALA A 118 22.48 7.57 4.83
CA ALA A 118 22.72 8.93 5.33
C ALA A 118 23.49 8.95 6.67
N ASP A 119 23.60 7.79 7.32
CA ASP A 119 24.47 7.54 8.48
C ASP A 119 25.95 7.40 8.08
N GLY A 120 26.27 7.40 6.79
CA GLY A 120 27.63 7.22 6.28
C GLY A 120 28.12 5.77 6.31
N ILE A 121 27.29 4.84 6.77
CA ILE A 121 27.65 3.43 6.88
C ILE A 121 27.34 2.72 5.56
N GLU A 122 28.36 2.10 4.98
CA GLU A 122 28.23 1.25 3.80
C GLU A 122 27.80 -0.16 4.18
N ARG A 123 26.79 -0.67 3.47
CA ARG A 123 26.29 -2.05 3.60
C ARG A 123 26.58 -2.79 2.31
N LYS A 124 27.45 -3.79 2.39
CA LYS A 124 27.78 -4.65 1.26
C LYS A 124 26.61 -5.56 0.96
N VAL A 125 26.20 -5.62 -0.31
CA VAL A 125 25.08 -6.45 -0.76
C VAL A 125 25.36 -7.01 -2.14
N ASP A 126 24.97 -8.26 -2.36
CA ASP A 126 25.09 -8.91 -3.67
C ASP A 126 23.97 -8.49 -4.64
N THR A 127 22.84 -8.01 -4.11
CA THR A 127 21.65 -7.71 -4.90
C THR A 127 20.86 -6.56 -4.29
N ILE A 128 20.44 -5.63 -5.14
CA ILE A 128 19.57 -4.50 -4.77
C ILE A 128 18.21 -4.71 -5.43
N VAL A 129 17.15 -4.71 -4.62
CA VAL A 129 15.76 -4.83 -5.09
C VAL A 129 15.05 -3.49 -4.90
N CYS A 130 14.67 -2.85 -6.01
CA CYS A 130 13.92 -1.59 -5.97
C CYS A 130 12.41 -1.85 -5.81
N ALA A 131 11.91 -1.83 -4.58
CA ALA A 131 10.48 -1.95 -4.27
C ALA A 131 9.72 -0.63 -4.53
N THR A 132 9.69 -0.18 -5.79
CA THR A 132 9.08 1.10 -6.19
C THR A 132 7.56 1.11 -6.00
N GLY A 133 7.02 2.23 -5.52
CA GLY A 133 5.57 2.45 -5.44
C GLY A 133 4.94 2.91 -6.75
N PHE A 134 3.71 3.44 -6.67
CA PHE A 134 2.96 3.95 -7.81
C PHE A 134 2.98 5.48 -7.86
N ALA A 135 3.14 6.05 -9.05
CA ALA A 135 2.93 7.47 -9.26
C ALA A 135 1.43 7.79 -9.09
N ARG A 136 1.12 8.81 -8.29
CA ARG A 136 -0.23 9.38 -8.26
C ARG A 136 -0.47 10.09 -9.58
N ALA A 137 -1.65 9.90 -10.18
CA ALA A 137 -2.05 10.68 -11.35
C ALA A 137 -2.06 12.17 -10.95
N SER A 138 -1.04 12.91 -11.38
CA SER A 138 -1.01 14.36 -11.31
C SER A 138 -1.69 14.90 -12.55
N PRO A 139 -2.55 15.92 -12.46
CA PRO A 139 -3.17 16.56 -13.63
C PRO A 139 -2.14 17.11 -14.63
N SER A 140 -0.87 17.23 -14.26
CA SER A 140 0.22 17.68 -15.15
C SER A 140 0.78 16.61 -16.11
N SER A 141 0.39 15.34 -16.01
CA SER A 141 0.88 14.31 -16.95
C SER A 141 0.18 14.32 -18.31
N ALA A 142 -0.75 15.26 -18.55
CA ALA A 142 -1.47 15.40 -19.81
C ALA A 142 -0.81 16.34 -20.85
N SER A 143 0.41 16.84 -20.64
CA SER A 143 1.01 17.81 -21.56
C SER A 143 2.50 17.61 -21.86
N LYS A 144 2.89 16.44 -22.38
CA LYS A 144 4.12 16.33 -23.20
C LYS A 144 3.97 15.33 -24.35
N THR A 145 2.86 15.37 -25.08
CA THR A 145 2.84 14.85 -26.46
C THR A 145 3.05 16.04 -27.37
N SER A 146 4.31 16.33 -27.70
CA SER A 146 4.65 17.23 -28.79
C SER A 146 4.25 16.56 -30.12
N THR A 147 2.96 16.57 -30.44
CA THR A 147 2.52 16.36 -31.82
C THR A 147 2.82 17.64 -32.57
N SER A 148 3.97 17.69 -33.23
CA SER A 148 4.27 18.67 -34.26
C SER A 148 3.22 18.54 -35.37
N ARG A 149 2.27 19.47 -35.43
CA ARG A 149 1.41 19.63 -36.62
C ARG A 149 2.23 20.32 -37.71
N PRO A 150 2.37 19.76 -38.92
CA PRO A 150 3.01 20.45 -40.02
C PRO A 150 2.05 21.50 -40.61
N ASN A 151 2.55 22.74 -40.74
CA ASN A 151 2.11 23.80 -41.66
C ASN A 151 0.60 24.09 -41.75
N GLU A 152 0.13 25.08 -41.00
CA GLU A 152 -1.01 25.89 -41.40
C GLU A 152 -0.52 27.33 -41.65
N LYS A 153 -0.60 27.79 -42.91
CA LYS A 153 -0.19 29.14 -43.32
C LYS A 153 -1.06 30.19 -42.60
N PRO A 154 -0.50 31.33 -42.16
CA PRO A 154 -1.27 32.38 -41.52
C PRO A 154 -2.23 33.02 -42.52
N ARG A 155 -3.54 33.00 -42.21
CA ARG A 155 -4.55 33.78 -42.94
C ARG A 155 -4.27 35.26 -42.69
N ARG A 156 -4.17 36.04 -43.78
CA ARG A 156 -4.04 37.50 -43.72
C ARG A 156 -5.33 38.10 -43.17
N ASN A 157 -5.22 38.98 -42.19
CA ASN A 157 -6.32 39.86 -41.79
C ASN A 157 -6.56 40.90 -42.88
N PRO A 158 -7.79 41.09 -43.36
CA PRO A 158 -8.15 42.32 -44.05
C PRO A 158 -8.54 43.37 -43.01
N THR A 159 -7.70 44.40 -42.91
CA THR A 159 -8.04 45.68 -42.31
C THR A 159 -9.13 46.39 -43.13
N SER A 160 -10.00 47.12 -42.43
CA SER A 160 -10.81 48.28 -42.86
C SER A 160 -11.84 48.14 -43.99
N ALA A 161 -13.11 48.26 -43.62
CA ALA A 161 -14.05 49.25 -44.16
C ALA A 161 -15.07 49.59 -43.05
#